data_AF-A0A419FR14-F1
#
_entry.id   AF-A0A419FR14-F1
#
_cell.length_a   1.000
_cell.length_b   1.000
_cell.length_c   1.000
_cell.angle_alpha   90.00
_cell.angle_beta   90.00
_cell.angle_gamma   90.00
#
_symmetry.space_group_name_H-M   'P 1'
#
loop_
_entity.id
_entity.type
_entity.pdbx_description
1 polymer ?
#
loop_
_entity_poly.entity_id
_entity_poly.type
_entity_poly.pdbx_seq_one_letter_code
_entity_poly.pdbx_strand_id
1 'polypeptide(L)'
;MALDVSVHKGRADKPVVIFIHGLGMDKSLWLDPLETRVFAKNIPAKFLAAGPPRTSSAPNHNKFTLGDVPEKMDGLWDELKTGGYNLVCWSQKRPVGPIGIAVKELAEIMSIAKKSFPQNPIVLIGHSRGGLISRKFMEGDIRGIKTLITISTPHSGSSLARLGKYLRPLAAALKTVLPDNTRTVSEVVKRLNEFIEGNAARELLPGSDFLKGLRDSPAKGVSYFSFGGTRTELFTLYAWKKRDGKISPEPFLTIPDSLLSLLPSSVLPDELTPGKGDGLVSAKSSVLPWARRHHNVPANHISVLWDRKIIGAVAEILEGV
;
A
#
# COMPACT_ATOMS: atom_id res chain seq x y z
N MET A 1 8.25 -25.30 -6.90
CA MET A 1 8.92 -24.04 -7.29
C MET A 1 9.36 -23.30 -6.03
N ALA A 2 10.62 -22.86 -5.99
CA ALA A 2 11.16 -22.04 -4.91
C ALA A 2 10.43 -20.68 -4.84
N LEU A 3 10.41 -20.06 -3.66
CA LEU A 3 9.88 -18.70 -3.51
C LEU A 3 10.82 -17.70 -4.18
N ASP A 4 10.25 -16.65 -4.78
CA ASP A 4 11.00 -15.52 -5.31
C ASP A 4 11.36 -14.58 -4.15
N VAL A 5 12.53 -14.79 -3.57
CA VAL A 5 13.01 -14.10 -2.35
C VAL A 5 14.16 -13.16 -2.68
N SER A 6 14.19 -12.00 -2.04
CA SER A 6 15.35 -11.11 -1.99
C SER A 6 15.85 -11.01 -0.56
N VAL A 7 17.17 -11.17 -0.38
CA VAL A 7 17.85 -11.07 0.91
C VAL A 7 18.97 -10.05 0.80
N HIS A 8 19.01 -9.11 1.74
CA HIS A 8 20.12 -8.20 1.93
C HIS A 8 20.78 -8.48 3.28
N LYS A 9 22.10 -8.69 3.28
CA LYS A 9 22.90 -8.84 4.50
C LYS A 9 23.45 -7.49 4.89
N GLY A 10 23.02 -7.00 6.05
CA GLY A 10 23.53 -5.81 6.70
C GLY A 10 24.54 -6.17 7.78
N ARG A 11 24.56 -5.39 8.86
CA ARG A 11 25.43 -5.62 10.01
C ARG A 11 24.90 -6.73 10.91
N ALA A 12 25.80 -7.42 11.59
CA ALA A 12 25.47 -8.56 12.45
C ALA A 12 24.72 -8.18 13.74
N ASP A 13 24.88 -6.95 14.21
CA ASP A 13 24.20 -6.39 15.39
C ASP A 13 22.78 -5.90 15.10
N LYS A 14 22.40 -5.72 13.83
CA LYS A 14 21.08 -5.21 13.44
C LYS A 14 20.02 -6.32 13.34
N PRO A 15 18.74 -6.05 13.66
CA PRO A 15 17.65 -7.01 13.47
C PRO A 15 17.50 -7.42 12.00
N VAL A 16 16.80 -8.55 11.79
CA VAL A 16 16.29 -8.92 10.47
C VAL A 16 14.87 -8.41 10.28
N VAL A 17 14.67 -7.62 9.24
CA VAL A 17 13.40 -7.03 8.86
C VAL A 17 12.81 -7.81 7.69
N ILE A 18 11.62 -8.37 7.89
CA ILE A 18 10.88 -9.14 6.89
C ILE A 18 9.72 -8.29 6.39
N PHE A 19 9.78 -7.91 5.12
CA PHE A 19 8.76 -7.12 4.45
C PHE A 19 7.71 -8.00 3.76
N ILE A 20 6.43 -7.66 3.98
CA ILE A 20 5.28 -8.45 3.55
C ILE A 20 4.33 -7.54 2.77
N HIS A 21 4.26 -7.72 1.46
CA HIS A 21 3.45 -6.87 0.58
C HIS A 21 1.95 -7.20 0.62
N GLY A 22 1.14 -6.27 0.12
CA GLY A 22 -0.31 -6.36 0.03
C GLY A 22 -0.85 -7.25 -1.11
N LEU A 23 -2.18 -7.21 -1.26
CA LEU A 23 -2.94 -7.94 -2.28
C LEU A 23 -2.59 -7.45 -3.71
N GLY A 24 -2.32 -8.38 -4.61
CA GLY A 24 -2.09 -8.08 -6.03
C GLY A 24 -0.78 -7.36 -6.34
N MET A 25 0.21 -7.42 -5.44
CA MET A 25 1.54 -6.83 -5.57
C MET A 25 2.63 -7.92 -5.57
N ASP A 26 3.89 -7.51 -5.64
CA ASP A 26 5.08 -8.37 -5.55
C ASP A 26 6.19 -7.70 -4.72
N LYS A 27 7.36 -8.35 -4.59
CA LYS A 27 8.48 -7.84 -3.81
C LYS A 27 9.03 -6.51 -4.30
N SER A 28 8.82 -6.17 -5.58
CA SER A 28 9.28 -4.91 -6.16
C SER A 28 8.61 -3.71 -5.49
N LEU A 29 7.45 -3.87 -4.85
CA LEU A 29 6.87 -2.83 -3.99
C LEU A 29 7.87 -2.28 -2.96
N TRP A 30 8.77 -3.14 -2.46
CA TRP A 30 9.79 -2.75 -1.51
C TRP A 30 11.10 -2.37 -2.18
N LEU A 31 11.51 -3.11 -3.21
CA LEU A 31 12.84 -2.99 -3.82
C LEU A 31 12.95 -1.83 -4.82
N ASP A 32 11.88 -1.64 -5.61
CA ASP A 32 11.79 -0.65 -6.67
C ASP A 32 10.30 -0.38 -6.94
N PRO A 33 9.65 0.47 -6.12
CA PRO A 33 8.23 0.71 -6.24
C PRO A 33 7.85 1.50 -7.50
N LEU A 34 8.78 1.99 -8.32
CA LEU A 34 8.46 2.57 -9.63
C LEU A 34 8.25 1.50 -10.70
N GLU A 35 8.96 0.37 -10.58
CA GLU A 35 8.84 -0.79 -11.48
C GLU A 35 7.73 -1.76 -11.08
N THR A 36 7.20 -1.66 -9.86
CA THR A 36 6.08 -2.52 -9.45
C THR A 36 4.78 -2.17 -10.15
N ARG A 37 3.91 -3.18 -10.27
CA ARG A 37 2.55 -3.03 -10.75
C ARG A 37 1.59 -3.46 -9.66
N VAL A 38 0.68 -2.57 -9.30
CA VAL A 38 -0.35 -2.78 -8.27
C VAL A 38 -1.64 -3.32 -8.88
N PHE A 39 -2.56 -3.73 -8.02
CA PHE A 39 -3.90 -4.23 -8.38
C PHE A 39 -3.89 -5.45 -9.31
N ALA A 40 -3.10 -6.46 -8.94
CA ALA A 40 -2.87 -7.68 -9.71
C ALA A 40 -2.06 -7.44 -10.98
N LYS A 41 -0.94 -6.71 -10.84
CA LYS A 41 0.01 -6.40 -11.93
C LYS A 41 -0.57 -5.57 -13.07
N ASN A 42 -1.62 -4.82 -12.80
CA ASN A 42 -2.41 -4.16 -13.82
C ASN A 42 -2.05 -2.68 -13.99
N ILE A 43 -1.64 -2.00 -12.92
CA ILE A 43 -1.40 -0.55 -12.94
C ILE A 43 0.04 -0.29 -12.48
N PRO A 44 0.89 0.36 -13.29
CA PRO A 44 2.20 0.82 -12.83
C PRO A 44 2.05 1.72 -11.60
N ALA A 45 2.73 1.38 -10.49
CA ALA A 45 2.63 2.13 -9.24
C ALA A 45 3.10 3.58 -9.38
N LYS A 46 4.01 3.85 -10.32
CA LYS A 46 4.47 5.20 -10.66
C LYS A 46 3.35 6.20 -10.96
N PHE A 47 2.19 5.75 -11.46
CA PHE A 47 1.03 6.63 -11.66
C PHE A 47 0.38 7.10 -10.36
N LEU A 48 0.50 6.31 -9.29
CA LEU A 48 0.02 6.65 -7.95
C LEU A 48 1.05 7.43 -7.13
N ALA A 49 2.30 7.44 -7.59
CA ALA A 49 3.39 8.24 -7.06
C ALA A 49 3.55 9.60 -7.75
N ALA A 50 2.82 9.84 -8.85
CA ALA A 50 2.95 11.06 -9.63
C ALA A 50 2.50 12.29 -8.84
N GLY A 51 3.36 13.31 -8.80
CA GLY A 51 3.09 14.59 -8.17
C GLY A 51 2.51 15.62 -9.15
N PRO A 52 2.02 16.77 -8.65
CA PRO A 52 1.63 17.88 -9.51
C PRO A 52 2.78 18.28 -10.45
N PRO A 53 2.54 18.40 -11.75
CA PRO A 53 3.62 18.69 -12.69
C PRO A 53 4.07 20.14 -12.57
N ARG A 54 5.34 20.40 -12.92
CA ARG A 54 5.89 21.77 -12.89
C ARG A 54 5.34 22.63 -14.03
N THR A 55 5.18 23.93 -13.79
CA THR A 55 4.84 24.90 -14.85
C THR A 55 5.91 24.91 -15.93
N SER A 56 5.51 25.01 -17.20
CA SER A 56 6.41 25.02 -18.35
C SER A 56 6.20 26.26 -19.22
N SER A 57 7.26 26.72 -19.87
CA SER A 57 7.22 27.74 -20.93
C SER A 57 7.12 27.13 -22.32
N ALA A 58 7.43 25.84 -22.48
CA ALA A 58 7.38 25.13 -23.76
C ALA A 58 6.01 24.44 -23.96
N PRO A 59 5.44 24.50 -25.17
CA PRO A 59 4.19 23.81 -25.48
C PRO A 59 4.34 22.30 -25.27
N ASN A 60 3.48 21.74 -24.41
CA ASN A 60 3.39 20.29 -24.25
C ASN A 60 2.49 19.73 -25.36
N HIS A 61 2.99 18.79 -26.15
CA HIS A 61 2.22 18.18 -27.24
C HIS A 61 1.00 17.39 -26.72
N ASN A 62 1.04 16.95 -25.46
CA ASN A 62 -0.09 16.31 -24.80
C ASN A 62 -0.90 17.32 -23.98
N LYS A 63 -2.20 17.43 -24.29
CA LYS A 63 -3.14 18.30 -23.56
C LYS A 63 -3.35 17.88 -22.09
N PHE A 64 -3.08 16.61 -21.77
CA PHE A 64 -3.24 16.03 -20.44
C PHE A 64 -1.99 15.30 -19.96
N THR A 65 -1.80 15.23 -18.64
CA THR A 65 -0.74 14.46 -17.98
C THR A 65 -1.23 13.90 -16.64
N LEU A 66 -0.68 12.77 -16.19
CA LEU A 66 -0.93 12.23 -14.84
C LEU A 66 -0.04 12.87 -13.77
N GLY A 67 0.79 13.83 -14.16
CA GLY A 67 1.74 14.49 -13.27
C GLY A 67 3.18 14.11 -13.56
N ASP A 68 4.07 14.61 -12.72
CA ASP A 68 5.50 14.29 -12.78
C ASP A 68 5.77 13.04 -11.94
N VAL A 69 6.22 11.98 -12.61
CA VAL A 69 6.70 10.77 -11.95
C VAL A 69 8.12 11.04 -11.43
N PRO A 70 8.42 10.75 -10.16
CA PRO A 70 9.78 10.91 -9.65
C PRO A 70 10.75 9.96 -10.36
N GLU A 71 11.98 10.40 -10.61
CA GLU A 71 13.03 9.57 -11.24
C GLU A 71 13.46 8.41 -10.33
N LYS A 72 13.39 8.61 -9.02
CA LYS A 72 13.68 7.61 -8.00
C LYS A 72 12.71 7.76 -6.83
N MET A 73 12.38 6.65 -6.20
CA MET A 73 11.53 6.65 -5.01
C MET A 73 12.14 5.79 -3.92
N ASP A 74 12.83 6.45 -2.99
CA ASP A 74 13.42 5.78 -1.83
C ASP A 74 12.35 5.44 -0.80
N GLY A 75 12.19 4.15 -0.53
CA GLY A 75 11.23 3.64 0.45
C GLY A 75 11.89 3.17 1.75
N LEU A 76 11.11 2.46 2.56
CA LEU A 76 11.60 1.79 3.77
C LEU A 76 12.77 0.83 3.49
N TRP A 77 12.76 0.13 2.35
CA TRP A 77 13.85 -0.78 2.01
C TRP A 77 15.18 -0.03 1.86
N ASP A 78 15.20 1.08 1.12
CA ASP A 78 16.41 1.85 0.86
C ASP A 78 16.95 2.49 2.13
N GLU A 79 16.07 3.06 2.95
CA GLU A 79 16.44 3.65 4.24
C GLU A 79 17.09 2.59 5.16
N LEU A 80 16.42 1.45 5.35
CA LEU A 80 16.91 0.41 6.26
C LEU A 80 18.14 -0.30 5.69
N LYS A 81 18.25 -0.42 4.38
CA LYS A 81 19.46 -0.91 3.73
C LYS A 81 20.64 0.01 4.02
N THR A 82 20.44 1.33 3.92
CA THR A 82 21.44 2.34 4.24
C THR A 82 21.80 2.34 5.73
N GLY A 83 20.83 2.12 6.61
CA GLY A 83 21.06 1.92 8.06
C GLY A 83 21.79 0.62 8.43
N GLY A 84 22.03 -0.26 7.44
CA GLY A 84 22.75 -1.52 7.60
C GLY A 84 21.92 -2.63 8.21
N TYR A 85 20.60 -2.61 8.06
CA TYR A 85 19.71 -3.68 8.55
C TYR A 85 19.78 -4.94 7.67
N ASN A 86 19.51 -6.10 8.26
CA ASN A 86 19.31 -7.33 7.50
C ASN A 86 17.89 -7.34 6.94
N LEU A 87 17.70 -7.49 5.62
CA LEU A 87 16.38 -7.34 5.00
C LEU A 87 15.99 -8.59 4.22
N VAL A 88 14.72 -8.95 4.31
CA VAL A 88 14.13 -10.05 3.53
C VAL A 88 12.77 -9.63 2.99
N CYS A 89 12.52 -9.88 1.71
CA CYS A 89 11.20 -9.75 1.11
C CYS A 89 10.98 -10.85 0.07
N TRP A 90 9.73 -11.11 -0.31
CA TRP A 90 9.42 -12.11 -1.33
C TRP A 90 8.18 -11.74 -2.12
N SER A 91 8.06 -12.30 -3.32
CA SER A 91 6.84 -12.24 -4.12
C SER A 91 5.96 -13.44 -3.78
N GLN A 92 4.74 -13.19 -3.33
CA GLN A 92 3.79 -14.26 -3.01
C GLN A 92 3.45 -15.07 -4.27
N LYS A 93 3.40 -16.42 -4.19
CA LYS A 93 3.11 -17.26 -5.38
C LYS A 93 1.72 -17.02 -5.92
N ARG A 94 0.78 -16.67 -5.03
CA ARG A 94 -0.60 -16.29 -5.36
C ARG A 94 -0.89 -14.90 -4.83
N PRO A 95 -0.47 -13.83 -5.55
CA PRO A 95 -0.61 -12.47 -5.07
C PRO A 95 -2.08 -12.06 -4.93
N VAL A 96 -3.01 -12.73 -5.61
CA VAL A 96 -4.48 -12.61 -5.46
C VAL A 96 -5.12 -13.89 -4.93
N GLY A 97 -4.38 -14.69 -4.16
CA GLY A 97 -4.89 -15.89 -3.50
C GLY A 97 -5.27 -15.68 -2.03
N PRO A 98 -5.78 -16.74 -1.37
CA PRO A 98 -6.10 -16.73 0.05
C PRO A 98 -4.91 -16.38 0.96
N ILE A 99 -5.17 -15.63 2.03
CA ILE A 99 -4.15 -15.25 3.04
C ILE A 99 -3.44 -16.49 3.60
N GLY A 100 -4.16 -17.59 3.83
CA GLY A 100 -3.58 -18.82 4.36
C GLY A 100 -2.46 -19.43 3.52
N ILE A 101 -2.43 -19.15 2.20
CA ILE A 101 -1.31 -19.57 1.33
C ILE A 101 -0.08 -18.72 1.64
N ALA A 102 -0.23 -17.40 1.70
CA ALA A 102 0.86 -16.49 2.03
C ALA A 102 1.40 -16.69 3.46
N VAL A 103 0.57 -17.15 4.41
CA VAL A 103 1.02 -17.55 5.76
C VAL A 103 1.97 -18.75 5.71
N LYS A 104 1.68 -19.75 4.87
CA LYS A 104 2.60 -20.89 4.66
C LYS A 104 3.92 -20.44 4.03
N GLU A 105 3.85 -19.54 3.07
CA GLU A 105 5.04 -18.95 2.46
C GLU A 105 5.85 -18.16 3.49
N LEU A 106 5.20 -17.37 4.37
CA LEU A 106 5.89 -16.66 5.45
C LEU A 106 6.64 -17.63 6.39
N ALA A 107 6.12 -18.84 6.64
CA ALA A 107 6.85 -19.85 7.41
C ALA A 107 8.17 -20.29 6.73
N GLU A 108 8.16 -20.43 5.39
CA GLU A 108 9.37 -20.70 4.60
C GLU A 108 10.35 -19.50 4.67
N ILE A 109 9.84 -18.27 4.56
CA ILE A 109 10.64 -17.04 4.67
C ILE A 109 11.27 -16.91 6.06
N MET A 110 10.53 -17.21 7.12
CA MET A 110 11.04 -17.24 8.50
C MET A 110 12.18 -18.26 8.66
N SER A 111 12.09 -19.40 7.98
CA SER A 111 13.16 -20.41 7.97
C SER A 111 14.40 -19.91 7.24
N ILE A 112 14.22 -19.23 6.10
CA ILE A 112 15.33 -18.57 5.36
C ILE A 112 15.98 -17.50 6.23
N ALA A 113 15.19 -16.66 6.91
CA ALA A 113 15.69 -15.62 7.79
C ALA A 113 16.48 -16.21 8.97
N LYS A 114 15.94 -17.20 9.67
CA LYS A 114 16.63 -17.88 10.79
C LYS A 114 17.91 -18.61 10.35
N LYS A 115 17.93 -19.20 9.15
CA LYS A 115 19.16 -19.81 8.60
C LYS A 115 20.22 -18.76 8.25
N SER A 116 19.79 -17.61 7.72
CA SER A 116 20.70 -16.56 7.27
C SER A 116 21.20 -15.67 8.42
N PHE A 117 20.39 -15.54 9.47
CA PHE A 117 20.56 -14.60 10.59
C PHE A 117 20.15 -15.27 11.93
N PRO A 118 20.85 -16.32 12.37
CA PRO A 118 20.38 -17.22 13.43
C PRO A 118 20.23 -16.59 14.82
N GLN A 119 20.93 -15.48 15.08
CA GLN A 119 20.92 -14.79 16.39
C GLN A 119 20.18 -13.46 16.36
N ASN A 120 19.72 -13.01 15.19
CA ASN A 120 19.15 -11.68 15.04
C ASN A 120 17.66 -11.67 15.42
N PRO A 121 17.20 -10.66 16.19
CA PRO A 121 15.78 -10.47 16.41
C PRO A 121 15.06 -10.17 15.09
N ILE A 122 13.82 -10.68 14.98
CA ILE A 122 13.00 -10.57 13.77
C ILE A 122 11.98 -9.43 13.95
N VAL A 123 11.88 -8.59 12.92
CA VAL A 123 10.84 -7.57 12.80
C VAL A 123 10.01 -7.85 11.55
N LEU A 124 8.69 -7.88 11.70
CA LEU A 124 7.76 -8.00 10.58
C LEU A 124 7.22 -6.63 10.20
N ILE A 125 7.29 -6.28 8.91
CA ILE A 125 6.67 -5.07 8.36
C ILE A 125 5.66 -5.50 7.29
N GLY A 126 4.38 -5.36 7.61
CA GLY A 126 3.28 -5.73 6.71
C GLY A 126 2.55 -4.51 6.17
N HIS A 127 2.45 -4.40 4.85
CA HIS A 127 1.61 -3.39 4.19
C HIS A 127 0.27 -3.99 3.77
N SER A 128 -0.84 -3.27 4.01
CA SER A 128 -2.17 -3.68 3.57
C SER A 128 -2.48 -5.11 4.07
N ARG A 129 -2.86 -6.03 3.17
CA ARG A 129 -3.03 -7.46 3.47
C ARG A 129 -1.82 -8.11 4.16
N GLY A 130 -0.59 -7.62 3.91
CA GLY A 130 0.63 -8.14 4.52
C GLY A 130 0.63 -8.10 6.06
N GLY A 131 -0.01 -7.08 6.65
CA GLY A 131 -0.18 -7.05 8.10
C GLY A 131 -1.11 -8.14 8.62
N LEU A 132 -2.17 -8.50 7.88
CA LEU A 132 -3.05 -9.61 8.23
C LEU A 132 -2.36 -10.98 8.07
N ILE A 133 -1.51 -11.13 7.06
CA ILE A 133 -0.65 -12.32 6.89
C ILE A 133 0.25 -12.48 8.12
N SER A 134 0.88 -11.39 8.58
CA SER A 134 1.73 -11.38 9.77
C SER A 134 0.96 -11.80 11.03
N ARG A 135 -0.20 -11.18 11.25
CA ARG A 135 -1.10 -11.48 12.37
C ARG A 135 -1.51 -12.95 12.40
N LYS A 136 -1.94 -13.49 11.25
CA LYS A 136 -2.35 -14.89 11.15
C LYS A 136 -1.20 -15.86 11.40
N PHE A 137 0.00 -15.54 10.91
CA PHE A 137 1.20 -16.34 11.16
C PHE A 137 1.55 -16.39 12.66
N MET A 138 1.43 -15.24 13.35
CA MET A 138 1.73 -15.11 14.78
C MET A 138 0.72 -15.81 15.70
N GLU A 139 -0.40 -16.33 15.20
CA GLU A 139 -1.23 -17.28 15.98
C GLU A 139 -0.49 -18.59 16.28
N GLY A 140 0.51 -18.93 15.46
CA GLY A 140 1.29 -20.16 15.57
C GLY A 140 2.71 -19.94 16.12
N ASP A 141 3.62 -19.44 15.28
CA ASP A 141 5.04 -19.27 15.64
C ASP A 141 5.40 -17.81 15.85
N ILE A 142 5.76 -17.48 17.09
CA ILE A 142 6.22 -16.14 17.49
C ILE A 142 7.73 -16.10 17.80
N ARG A 143 8.44 -17.22 17.70
CA ARG A 143 9.83 -17.32 18.17
C ARG A 143 10.77 -16.45 17.36
N GLY A 144 11.48 -15.57 18.07
CA GLY A 144 12.44 -14.62 17.52
C GLY A 144 11.80 -13.30 17.06
N ILE A 145 10.47 -13.22 16.93
CA ILE A 145 9.78 -11.98 16.57
C ILE A 145 9.81 -11.04 17.77
N LYS A 146 10.29 -9.81 17.57
CA LYS A 146 10.35 -8.75 18.58
C LYS A 146 9.44 -7.58 18.26
N THR A 147 9.15 -7.35 16.99
CA THR A 147 8.32 -6.23 16.58
C THR A 147 7.42 -6.61 15.40
N LEU A 148 6.15 -6.17 15.45
CA LEU A 148 5.24 -6.15 14.31
C LEU A 148 4.88 -4.70 14.00
N ILE A 149 5.17 -4.28 12.78
CA ILE A 149 4.77 -2.99 12.21
C ILE A 149 3.77 -3.26 11.09
N THR A 150 2.64 -2.56 11.12
CA THR A 150 1.61 -2.64 10.09
C THR A 150 1.38 -1.28 9.46
N ILE A 151 1.23 -1.24 8.13
CA ILE A 151 1.07 0.01 7.37
C ILE A 151 -0.17 -0.13 6.50
N SER A 152 -1.17 0.71 6.74
CA SER A 152 -2.47 0.70 6.04
C SER A 152 -3.13 -0.69 6.02
N THR A 153 -2.97 -1.48 7.09
CA THR A 153 -3.53 -2.82 7.18
C THR A 153 -5.00 -2.76 7.61
N PRO A 154 -5.95 -3.39 6.89
CA PRO A 154 -7.37 -3.36 7.27
C PRO A 154 -7.66 -4.32 8.42
N HIS A 155 -7.30 -3.96 9.66
CA HIS A 155 -7.44 -4.82 10.84
C HIS A 155 -8.89 -5.20 11.17
N SER A 156 -9.84 -4.32 10.83
CA SER A 156 -11.28 -4.55 10.96
C SER A 156 -11.96 -4.77 9.60
N GLY A 157 -11.17 -5.00 8.56
CA GLY A 157 -11.62 -5.09 7.17
C GLY A 157 -11.75 -3.75 6.48
N SER A 158 -12.02 -3.78 5.19
CA SER A 158 -12.21 -2.62 4.34
C SER A 158 -13.48 -2.79 3.51
N SER A 159 -14.25 -1.71 3.41
CA SER A 159 -15.46 -1.63 2.61
C SER A 159 -15.21 -1.65 1.09
N LEU A 160 -14.24 -2.43 0.60
CA LEU A 160 -13.90 -2.61 -0.81
C LEU A 160 -15.15 -2.89 -1.67
N ALA A 161 -16.06 -3.74 -1.20
CA ALA A 161 -17.32 -4.01 -1.91
C ALA A 161 -18.19 -2.75 -2.11
N ARG A 162 -18.13 -1.77 -1.20
CA ARG A 162 -18.81 -0.47 -1.38
C ARG A 162 -18.06 0.38 -2.39
N LEU A 163 -16.72 0.38 -2.40
CA LEU A 163 -15.92 1.06 -3.43
C LEU A 163 -16.34 0.64 -4.85
N GLY A 164 -16.47 -0.67 -5.11
CA GLY A 164 -16.88 -1.16 -6.44
C GLY A 164 -18.22 -0.60 -6.91
N LYS A 165 -19.19 -0.44 -5.99
CA LYS A 165 -20.51 0.14 -6.31
C LYS A 165 -20.41 1.59 -6.81
N TYR A 166 -19.44 2.37 -6.31
CA TYR A 166 -19.24 3.76 -6.72
C TYR A 166 -18.30 3.88 -7.93
N LEU A 167 -17.33 2.97 -8.08
CA LEU A 167 -16.38 2.98 -9.19
C LEU A 167 -16.98 2.48 -10.52
N ARG A 168 -17.99 1.60 -10.49
CA ARG A 168 -18.69 1.11 -11.70
C ARG A 168 -19.36 2.21 -12.53
N PRO A 169 -20.32 3.01 -11.99
CA PRO A 169 -20.96 4.08 -12.76
C PRO A 169 -19.93 5.14 -13.18
N LEU A 170 -18.91 5.34 -12.34
CA LEU A 170 -17.80 6.21 -12.63
C LEU A 170 -17.02 5.80 -13.89
N ALA A 171 -16.66 4.52 -14.02
CA ALA A 171 -15.94 4.03 -15.19
C ALA A 171 -16.71 4.28 -16.50
N ALA A 172 -18.05 4.26 -16.44
CA ALA A 172 -18.90 4.60 -17.57
C ALA A 172 -18.89 6.10 -17.87
N ALA A 173 -19.04 6.97 -16.86
CA ALA A 173 -19.03 8.42 -17.03
C ALA A 173 -17.69 8.95 -17.54
N LEU A 174 -16.58 8.34 -17.12
CA LEU A 174 -15.24 8.73 -17.57
C LEU A 174 -15.07 8.57 -19.08
N LYS A 175 -15.63 7.53 -19.70
CA LYS A 175 -15.57 7.36 -21.16
C LYS A 175 -16.22 8.53 -21.93
N THR A 176 -17.14 9.26 -21.31
CA THR A 176 -17.90 10.34 -21.95
C THR A 176 -17.22 11.70 -21.77
N VAL A 177 -16.51 11.89 -20.65
CA VAL A 177 -15.85 13.17 -20.29
C VAL A 177 -14.40 13.23 -20.77
N LEU A 178 -13.76 12.07 -20.87
CA LEU A 178 -12.36 11.95 -21.23
C LEU A 178 -12.17 11.88 -22.76
N PRO A 179 -11.24 12.65 -23.34
CA PRO A 179 -10.92 12.54 -24.77
C PRO A 179 -10.26 11.20 -25.10
N ASP A 180 -10.43 10.72 -26.33
CA ASP A 180 -10.03 9.37 -26.80
C ASP A 180 -8.55 9.02 -26.53
N ASN A 181 -7.67 10.02 -26.39
CA ASN A 181 -6.25 9.85 -26.11
C ASN A 181 -5.90 9.61 -24.61
N THR A 182 -6.88 9.51 -23.72
CA THR A 182 -6.69 9.30 -22.26
C THR A 182 -7.04 7.89 -21.79
N ARG A 183 -6.90 6.91 -22.70
CA ARG A 183 -7.16 5.47 -22.49
C ARG A 183 -6.59 4.92 -21.17
N THR A 184 -5.46 5.44 -20.71
CA THR A 184 -4.81 5.07 -19.44
C THR A 184 -5.71 5.28 -18.22
N VAL A 185 -6.48 6.37 -18.14
CA VAL A 185 -7.32 6.67 -16.96
C VAL A 185 -8.50 5.71 -16.86
N SER A 186 -9.21 5.50 -17.97
CA SER A 186 -10.32 4.54 -18.05
C SER A 186 -9.86 3.11 -17.75
N GLU A 187 -8.68 2.72 -18.23
CA GLU A 187 -8.08 1.43 -17.90
C GLU A 187 -7.73 1.29 -16.41
N VAL A 188 -7.16 2.32 -15.78
CA VAL A 188 -6.85 2.31 -14.35
C VAL A 188 -8.12 2.14 -13.51
N VAL A 189 -9.18 2.89 -13.79
CA VAL A 189 -10.45 2.77 -13.06
C VAL A 189 -11.10 1.41 -13.29
N LYS A 190 -11.08 0.88 -14.52
CA LYS A 190 -11.59 -0.46 -14.82
C LYS A 190 -10.83 -1.54 -14.02
N ARG A 191 -9.49 -1.49 -14.02
CA ARG A 191 -8.62 -2.45 -13.32
C ARG A 191 -8.81 -2.39 -11.80
N LEU A 192 -8.99 -1.18 -11.23
CA LEU A 192 -9.36 -1.00 -9.82
C LEU A 192 -10.69 -1.70 -9.50
N ASN A 193 -11.69 -1.53 -10.36
CA ASN A 193 -12.99 -2.17 -10.18
C ASN A 193 -12.89 -3.70 -10.26
N GLU A 194 -12.18 -4.25 -11.24
CA GLU A 194 -11.92 -5.70 -11.37
C GLU A 194 -11.19 -6.27 -10.15
N PHE A 195 -10.20 -5.54 -9.62
CA PHE A 195 -9.47 -5.92 -8.42
C PHE A 195 -10.37 -6.02 -7.19
N ILE A 196 -11.24 -5.02 -7.00
CA ILE A 196 -12.19 -4.97 -5.88
C ILE A 196 -13.20 -6.12 -5.92
N GLU A 197 -13.63 -6.51 -7.12
CA GLU A 197 -14.61 -7.59 -7.32
C GLU A 197 -14.02 -9.00 -7.17
N GLY A 198 -12.69 -9.12 -7.15
CA GLY A 198 -11.99 -10.40 -7.06
C GLY A 198 -12.23 -11.14 -5.74
N ASN A 199 -12.23 -12.48 -5.80
CA ASN A 199 -12.46 -13.35 -4.64
C ASN A 199 -11.49 -13.14 -3.48
N ALA A 200 -10.24 -12.75 -3.73
CA ALA A 200 -9.26 -12.49 -2.67
C ALA A 200 -9.48 -11.17 -1.92
N ALA A 201 -10.23 -10.23 -2.48
CA ALA A 201 -10.67 -9.04 -1.75
C ALA A 201 -11.73 -9.40 -0.67
N ARG A 202 -12.40 -10.56 -0.79
CA ARG A 202 -13.45 -10.98 0.16
C ARG A 202 -12.94 -11.25 1.57
N GLU A 203 -11.74 -11.80 1.72
CA GLU A 203 -11.11 -12.00 3.04
C GLU A 203 -10.84 -10.65 3.75
N LEU A 204 -10.76 -9.55 2.99
CA LEU A 204 -10.54 -8.21 3.50
C LEU A 204 -11.85 -7.49 3.85
N LEU A 205 -13.03 -8.06 3.57
CA LEU A 205 -14.31 -7.41 3.89
C LEU A 205 -14.56 -7.39 5.41
N PRO A 206 -15.22 -6.36 5.95
CA PRO A 206 -15.62 -6.34 7.35
C PRO A 206 -16.46 -7.56 7.69
N GLY A 207 -16.11 -8.25 8.77
CA GLY A 207 -16.81 -9.45 9.21
C GLY A 207 -16.64 -10.67 8.28
N SER A 208 -15.63 -10.68 7.41
CA SER A 208 -15.24 -11.89 6.66
C SER A 208 -14.92 -13.04 7.62
N ASP A 209 -15.07 -14.28 7.15
CA ASP A 209 -14.73 -15.46 7.95
C ASP A 209 -13.27 -15.48 8.38
N PHE A 210 -12.38 -14.95 7.53
CA PHE A 210 -10.97 -14.76 7.88
C PHE A 210 -10.81 -13.85 9.10
N LEU A 211 -11.41 -12.66 9.09
CA LEU A 211 -11.28 -11.70 10.19
C LEU A 211 -11.97 -12.19 11.47
N LYS A 212 -13.15 -12.81 11.35
CA LYS A 212 -13.85 -13.44 12.48
C LYS A 212 -13.07 -14.61 13.07
N GLY A 213 -12.35 -15.35 12.23
CA GLY A 213 -11.52 -16.50 12.62
C GLY A 213 -10.09 -16.14 12.99
N LEU A 214 -9.73 -14.86 13.04
CA LEU A 214 -8.42 -14.39 13.48
C LEU A 214 -8.39 -14.44 15.01
N ARG A 215 -7.54 -15.30 15.57
CA ARG A 215 -7.43 -15.59 17.00
C ARG A 215 -6.09 -15.11 17.56
N ASP A 216 -5.71 -13.90 17.18
CA ASP A 216 -4.46 -13.30 17.61
C ASP A 216 -4.64 -12.41 18.86
N SER A 217 -3.56 -12.28 19.61
CA SER A 217 -3.47 -11.47 20.83
C SER A 217 -2.05 -10.91 20.95
N PRO A 218 -1.82 -9.83 21.73
CA PRO A 218 -0.47 -9.35 21.95
C PRO A 218 0.36 -10.43 22.64
N ALA A 219 1.45 -10.83 22.00
CA ALA A 219 2.40 -11.78 22.52
C ALA A 219 3.39 -11.09 23.47
N LYS A 220 3.70 -11.75 24.59
CA LYS A 220 4.66 -11.25 25.57
C LYS A 220 6.04 -11.06 24.91
N GLY A 221 6.63 -9.89 25.10
CA GLY A 221 7.95 -9.56 24.55
C GLY A 221 7.96 -9.16 23.07
N VAL A 222 6.77 -8.93 22.47
CA VAL A 222 6.62 -8.36 21.13
C VAL A 222 6.05 -6.94 21.23
N SER A 223 6.67 -6.01 20.52
CA SER A 223 6.18 -4.64 20.37
C SER A 223 5.32 -4.50 19.11
N TYR A 224 4.28 -3.68 19.18
CA TYR A 224 3.28 -3.56 18.12
C TYR A 224 3.09 -2.10 17.72
N PHE A 225 3.20 -1.82 16.43
CA PHE A 225 3.04 -0.48 15.86
C PHE A 225 2.15 -0.55 14.62
N SER A 226 1.38 0.52 14.39
CA SER A 226 0.56 0.64 13.20
C SER A 226 0.60 2.04 12.61
N PHE A 227 0.44 2.13 11.31
CA PHE A 227 0.39 3.37 10.56
C PHE A 227 -0.79 3.35 9.59
N GLY A 228 -1.42 4.50 9.38
CA GLY A 228 -2.54 4.68 8.46
C GLY A 228 -2.36 5.89 7.55
N GLY A 229 -3.02 5.84 6.39
CA GLY A 229 -3.16 6.99 5.49
C GLY A 229 -4.49 7.71 5.68
N THR A 230 -4.55 8.97 5.26
CA THR A 230 -5.73 9.84 5.38
C THR A 230 -6.03 10.65 4.12
N ARG A 231 -5.32 10.40 3.01
CA ARG A 231 -5.66 10.95 1.69
C ARG A 231 -6.26 9.88 0.80
N THR A 232 -7.38 10.21 0.18
CA THR A 232 -8.14 9.27 -0.65
C THR A 232 -7.72 9.31 -2.12
N GLU A 233 -7.08 10.40 -2.52
CA GLU A 233 -6.59 10.66 -3.87
C GLU A 233 -5.58 9.60 -4.31
N LEU A 234 -5.96 8.76 -5.27
CA LEU A 234 -5.09 7.74 -5.86
C LEU A 234 -4.19 8.34 -6.95
N PHE A 235 -4.76 9.16 -7.84
CA PHE A 235 -4.01 9.87 -8.88
C PHE A 235 -4.82 11.07 -9.39
N THR A 236 -4.13 12.02 -10.03
CA THR A 236 -4.75 13.21 -10.63
C THR A 236 -4.35 13.33 -12.10
N LEU A 237 -5.35 13.49 -12.97
CA LEU A 237 -5.17 13.94 -14.34
C LEU A 237 -5.17 15.47 -14.36
N TYR A 238 -4.12 16.05 -14.91
CA TYR A 238 -3.97 17.49 -15.10
C TYR A 238 -4.20 17.84 -16.57
N ALA A 239 -4.84 18.98 -16.81
CA ALA A 239 -4.93 19.60 -18.12
C ALA A 239 -3.98 20.80 -18.17
N TRP A 240 -3.18 20.88 -19.24
CA TRP A 240 -2.33 22.06 -19.46
C TRP A 240 -3.17 23.21 -19.99
N LYS A 241 -3.16 24.35 -19.27
CA LYS A 241 -3.84 25.58 -19.69
C LYS A 241 -2.84 26.69 -19.95
N LYS A 242 -3.05 27.43 -21.03
CA LYS A 242 -2.26 28.62 -21.38
C LYS A 242 -2.97 29.86 -20.85
N ARG A 243 -2.31 30.61 -19.96
CA ARG A 243 -2.76 31.92 -19.46
C ARG A 243 -1.56 32.87 -19.46
N ASP A 244 -1.73 34.07 -20.02
CA ASP A 244 -0.70 35.12 -20.06
C ASP A 244 0.68 34.64 -20.56
N GLY A 245 0.68 33.81 -21.61
CA GLY A 245 1.91 33.26 -22.19
C GLY A 245 2.57 32.14 -21.37
N LYS A 246 2.07 31.80 -20.18
CA LYS A 246 2.54 30.67 -19.36
C LYS A 246 1.64 29.45 -19.53
N ILE A 247 2.24 28.26 -19.48
CA ILE A 247 1.52 26.99 -19.51
C ILE A 247 1.59 26.38 -18.10
N SER A 248 0.44 26.29 -17.46
CA SER A 248 0.29 25.76 -16.11
C SER A 248 -0.63 24.54 -16.10
N PRO A 249 -0.29 23.50 -15.33
CA PRO A 249 -1.18 22.36 -15.17
C PRO A 249 -2.27 22.69 -14.16
N GLU A 250 -3.52 22.42 -14.52
CA GLU A 250 -4.66 22.50 -13.60
C GLU A 250 -5.24 21.09 -13.39
N PRO A 251 -5.58 20.70 -12.15
CA PRO A 251 -6.30 19.46 -11.91
C PRO A 251 -7.57 19.42 -12.75
N PHE A 252 -7.68 18.43 -13.62
CA PHE A 252 -8.87 18.18 -14.43
C PHE A 252 -9.75 17.13 -13.75
N LEU A 253 -9.13 16.07 -13.23
CA LEU A 253 -9.82 14.95 -12.60
C LEU A 253 -8.92 14.26 -11.57
N THR A 254 -9.34 14.26 -10.31
CA THR A 254 -8.67 13.52 -9.23
C THR A 254 -9.50 12.30 -8.88
N ILE A 255 -8.90 11.11 -9.00
CA ILE A 255 -9.58 9.84 -8.69
C ILE A 255 -9.29 9.45 -7.23
N PRO A 256 -10.30 9.06 -6.45
CA PRO A 256 -11.73 9.06 -6.76
C PRO A 256 -12.41 10.41 -6.43
N ASP A 257 -11.74 11.31 -5.72
CA ASP A 257 -12.31 12.49 -5.06
C ASP A 257 -13.17 13.40 -5.95
N SER A 258 -12.71 13.78 -7.13
CA SER A 258 -13.46 14.67 -8.05
C SER A 258 -14.83 14.07 -8.40
N LEU A 259 -14.96 12.76 -8.35
CA LEU A 259 -16.18 12.07 -8.79
C LEU A 259 -17.07 11.72 -7.62
N LEU A 260 -16.47 11.45 -6.46
CA LEU A 260 -17.18 11.30 -5.21
C LEU A 260 -17.74 12.62 -4.70
N SER A 261 -17.21 13.77 -5.16
CA SER A 261 -17.77 15.09 -4.86
C SER A 261 -19.22 15.26 -5.32
N LEU A 262 -19.68 14.43 -6.26
CA LEU A 262 -21.07 14.39 -6.74
C LEU A 262 -22.01 13.62 -5.81
N LEU A 263 -21.47 12.87 -4.86
CA LEU A 263 -22.24 12.06 -3.91
C LEU A 263 -22.36 12.78 -2.56
N PRO A 264 -23.49 12.67 -1.85
CA PRO A 264 -23.61 13.16 -0.49
C PRO A 264 -22.54 12.53 0.42
N SER A 265 -21.87 13.33 1.25
CA SER A 265 -20.84 12.83 2.18
C SER A 265 -21.36 11.76 3.14
N SER A 266 -22.66 11.77 3.46
CA SER A 266 -23.32 10.77 4.30
C SER A 266 -23.36 9.36 3.71
N VAL A 267 -23.19 9.21 2.40
CA VAL A 267 -23.20 7.89 1.74
C VAL A 267 -21.80 7.34 1.47
N LEU A 268 -20.77 8.19 1.52
CA LEU A 268 -19.39 7.79 1.28
C LEU A 268 -18.87 6.95 2.45
N PRO A 269 -18.22 5.80 2.16
CA PRO A 269 -17.54 5.05 3.21
C PRO A 269 -16.30 5.81 3.71
N ASP A 270 -15.87 5.54 4.94
CA ASP A 270 -14.74 6.25 5.56
C ASP A 270 -13.44 6.07 4.76
N GLU A 271 -13.24 4.92 4.09
CA GLU A 271 -12.12 4.64 3.19
C GLU A 271 -11.98 5.69 2.08
N LEU A 272 -13.09 6.29 1.66
CA LEU A 272 -13.21 7.25 0.56
C LEU A 272 -13.49 8.68 1.03
N THR A 273 -13.42 8.91 2.34
CA THR A 273 -13.63 10.25 2.90
C THR A 273 -12.26 10.84 3.30
N PRO A 274 -11.83 11.97 2.69
CA PRO A 274 -10.60 12.66 3.07
C PRO A 274 -10.51 12.87 4.58
N GLY A 275 -9.34 12.60 5.16
CA GLY A 275 -9.13 12.65 6.62
C GLY A 275 -9.58 11.39 7.37
N LYS A 276 -10.39 10.52 6.77
CA LYS A 276 -10.89 9.27 7.40
C LYS A 276 -10.37 7.99 6.78
N GLY A 277 -9.71 8.06 5.63
CA GLY A 277 -9.18 6.89 4.96
C GLY A 277 -8.15 7.22 3.88
N ASP A 278 -7.52 6.17 3.36
CA ASP A 278 -6.41 6.26 2.41
C ASP A 278 -6.80 5.89 0.96
N GLY A 279 -8.11 5.82 0.69
CA GLY A 279 -8.68 5.38 -0.58
C GLY A 279 -9.01 3.89 -0.62
N LEU A 280 -8.44 3.06 0.25
CA LEU A 280 -8.75 1.62 0.32
C LEU A 280 -8.97 1.12 1.74
N VAL A 281 -8.44 1.78 2.77
CA VAL A 281 -8.57 1.39 4.17
C VAL A 281 -8.88 2.65 4.98
N SER A 282 -9.85 2.56 5.87
CA SER A 282 -10.16 3.67 6.77
C SER A 282 -9.06 3.79 7.82
N ALA A 283 -8.76 5.02 8.24
CA ALA A 283 -7.82 5.31 9.31
C ALA A 283 -8.18 4.52 10.57
N LYS A 284 -9.48 4.39 10.88
CA LYS A 284 -9.98 3.56 11.98
C LYS A 284 -9.63 2.08 11.82
N SER A 285 -9.84 1.50 10.63
CA SER A 285 -9.50 0.08 10.38
C SER A 285 -7.99 -0.17 10.33
N SER A 286 -7.20 0.87 10.06
CA SER A 286 -5.72 0.79 10.07
C SER A 286 -5.10 0.70 11.47
N VAL A 287 -5.90 0.87 12.53
CA VAL A 287 -5.43 0.74 13.91
C VAL A 287 -5.35 -0.74 14.28
N LEU A 288 -4.12 -1.23 14.52
CA LEU A 288 -3.93 -2.55 15.11
C LEU A 288 -4.43 -2.52 16.57
N PRO A 289 -5.32 -3.44 17.01
CA PRO A 289 -6.03 -3.30 18.29
C PRO A 289 -5.16 -3.19 19.55
N TRP A 290 -3.95 -3.77 19.54
CA TRP A 290 -2.99 -3.73 20.65
C TRP A 290 -1.70 -3.00 20.27
N ALA A 291 -1.75 -2.12 19.26
CA ALA A 291 -0.59 -1.29 18.96
C ALA A 291 -0.26 -0.40 20.17
N ARG A 292 1.02 -0.36 20.53
CA ARG A 292 1.55 0.58 21.52
C ARG A 292 1.43 2.02 21.01
N ARG A 293 1.62 2.22 19.70
CA ARG A 293 1.46 3.51 19.03
C ARG A 293 0.82 3.30 17.67
N HIS A 294 -0.05 4.24 17.31
CA HIS A 294 -0.62 4.37 15.97
C HIS A 294 -0.40 5.79 15.46
N HIS A 295 -0.03 5.95 14.19
CA HIS A 295 0.10 7.26 13.57
C HIS A 295 -0.53 7.31 12.18
N ASN A 296 -1.32 8.35 11.94
CA ASN A 296 -1.86 8.63 10.62
C ASN A 296 -1.03 9.69 9.93
N VAL A 297 -0.78 9.50 8.63
CA VAL A 297 -0.11 10.49 7.77
C VAL A 297 -1.03 10.93 6.63
N PRO A 298 -0.84 12.14 6.08
CA PRO A 298 -1.60 12.63 4.93
C PRO A 298 -1.09 12.00 3.63
N ALA A 299 -1.18 10.68 3.53
CA ALA A 299 -0.82 9.87 2.36
C ALA A 299 -1.98 8.94 1.97
N ASN A 300 -1.99 8.50 0.71
CA ASN A 300 -2.91 7.48 0.21
C ASN A 300 -2.36 6.07 0.45
N HIS A 301 -3.16 5.04 0.14
CA HIS A 301 -2.86 3.64 0.45
C HIS A 301 -1.51 3.14 -0.08
N ILE A 302 -1.00 3.76 -1.15
CA ILE A 302 0.24 3.36 -1.82
C ILE A 302 1.38 4.30 -1.41
N SER A 303 1.14 5.62 -1.44
CA SER A 303 2.12 6.65 -1.08
C SER A 303 2.55 6.65 0.38
N VAL A 304 1.76 6.03 1.25
CA VAL A 304 2.13 5.76 2.65
C VAL A 304 3.48 5.02 2.79
N LEU A 305 3.89 4.24 1.78
CA LEU A 305 5.11 3.44 1.80
C LEU A 305 6.41 4.24 1.60
N TRP A 306 6.30 5.44 1.05
CA TRP A 306 7.42 6.38 0.85
C TRP A 306 7.19 7.72 1.56
N ASP A 307 6.25 7.76 2.50
CA ASP A 307 6.06 8.89 3.37
C ASP A 307 7.25 9.01 4.35
N ARG A 308 7.91 10.18 4.35
CA ARG A 308 9.13 10.40 5.13
C ARG A 308 8.91 10.32 6.64
N LYS A 309 7.70 10.63 7.14
CA LYS A 309 7.39 10.51 8.57
C LYS A 309 7.28 9.05 8.97
N ILE A 310 6.67 8.21 8.14
CA ILE A 310 6.62 6.76 8.37
C ILE A 310 8.02 6.16 8.31
N ILE A 311 8.80 6.51 7.29
CA ILE A 311 10.18 6.02 7.16
C ILE A 311 11.00 6.36 8.41
N GLY A 312 10.98 7.62 8.85
CA GLY A 312 11.70 8.05 10.05
C GLY A 312 11.19 7.35 11.32
N ALA A 313 9.88 7.23 11.50
CA ALA A 313 9.31 6.57 12.67
C ALA A 313 9.65 5.08 12.72
N VAL A 314 9.66 4.38 11.58
CA VAL A 314 10.06 2.97 11.50
C VAL A 314 11.55 2.82 11.83
N ALA A 315 12.41 3.68 11.29
CA ALA A 315 13.83 3.67 11.61
C ALA A 315 14.07 3.87 13.12
N GLU A 316 13.40 4.85 13.74
CA GLU A 316 13.46 5.09 15.19
C GLU A 316 13.02 3.85 16.00
N ILE A 317 11.89 3.24 15.62
CA ILE A 317 11.40 2.01 16.28
C ILE A 317 12.45 0.90 16.21
N LEU A 318 13.12 0.75 15.06
CA LEU A 318 14.10 -0.29 14.81
C LEU A 318 15.46 -0.07 15.47
N GLU A 319 15.79 1.14 15.91
CA GLU A 319 16.97 1.40 16.76
C GLU A 319 16.76 0.89 18.20
N GLY A 320 15.50 0.72 18.62
CA GLY A 320 15.15 0.20 19.94
C GLY A 320 14.95 -1.32 20.01
N VAL A 321 15.28 -2.07 18.94
CA VAL A 321 15.12 -3.53 18.84
C VAL A 321 16.47 -4.23 18.98
#